data_AF-A0A3D3JHD6-F1
#
_entry.id   AF-A0A3D3JHD6-F1
#
_cell.length_a   1.000
_cell.length_b   1.000
_cell.length_c   1.000
_cell.angle_alpha   90.00
_cell.angle_beta   90.00
_cell.angle_gamma   90.00
#
_symmetry.space_group_name_H-M   'P 1'
#
loop_
_entity.id
_entity.type
_entity.pdbx_description
1 polymer ?
#
loop_
_entity_poly.entity_id
_entity_poly.type
_entity_poly.pdbx_seq_one_letter_code
_entity_poly.pdbx_strand_id
1 'polypeptide(L)'
;MNTDVKAIVHLGSSHPSTGYTVHVVDGSPIGAVHTLQIVQYEGDEGFYLLYLDANDVEITDTYHSTLEAAKEQARLEFGVERNAWRTC
;
A
#
# COMPACT_ATOMS: atom_id res chain seq x y z
N MET A 1 -3.28 -1.66 -20.51
CA MET A 1 -2.61 -2.54 -19.55
C MET A 1 -3.66 -2.92 -18.55
N ASN A 2 -3.99 -4.21 -18.45
CA ASN A 2 -4.92 -4.67 -17.44
C ASN A 2 -4.16 -4.80 -16.12
N THR A 3 -4.67 -4.18 -15.07
CA THR A 3 -4.13 -4.27 -13.72
C THR A 3 -5.05 -5.17 -12.92
N ASP A 4 -4.51 -6.26 -12.39
CA ASP A 4 -5.28 -7.17 -11.55
C ASP A 4 -5.05 -6.83 -10.09
N VAL A 5 -6.13 -6.50 -9.37
CA VAL A 5 -6.06 -6.16 -7.95
C VAL A 5 -6.10 -7.44 -7.13
N LYS A 6 -5.10 -7.67 -6.31
CA LYS A 6 -4.97 -8.89 -5.49
C LYS A 6 -5.47 -8.69 -4.08
N ALA A 7 -5.24 -7.52 -3.52
CA ALA A 7 -5.66 -7.19 -2.16
C ALA A 7 -5.80 -5.67 -1.96
N ILE A 8 -6.77 -5.28 -1.13
CA ILE A 8 -7.00 -3.88 -0.75
C ILE A 8 -7.15 -3.79 0.78
N VAL A 9 -6.62 -2.74 1.37
CA VAL A 9 -6.93 -2.33 2.75
C VAL A 9 -7.08 -0.82 2.82
N HIS A 10 -8.10 -0.35 3.55
CA HIS A 10 -8.28 1.07 3.86
C HIS A 10 -7.72 1.35 5.25
N LEU A 11 -6.85 2.34 5.33
CA LEU A 11 -6.27 2.80 6.59
C LEU A 11 -7.30 3.72 7.27
N GLY A 12 -8.01 3.20 8.26
CA GLY A 12 -9.02 3.97 9.01
C GLY A 12 -8.42 4.85 10.10
N SER A 13 -9.25 5.71 10.72
CA SER A 13 -8.88 6.55 11.88
C SER A 13 -8.51 5.79 13.15
N SER A 14 -8.73 4.47 13.21
CA SER A 14 -8.25 3.57 14.28
C SER A 14 -6.87 2.98 14.01
N HIS A 15 -6.21 3.40 12.93
CA HIS A 15 -4.78 3.24 12.73
C HIS A 15 -4.18 4.65 12.80
N PRO A 16 -4.05 5.26 14.00
CA PRO A 16 -3.25 6.46 14.10
C PRO A 16 -1.90 6.08 13.52
N SER A 17 -1.51 6.75 12.42
CA SER A 17 -0.21 6.61 11.79
C SER A 17 0.80 6.48 12.93
N THR A 18 1.48 5.35 13.05
CA THR A 18 2.28 5.02 14.24
C THR A 18 3.47 5.96 14.43
N GLY A 19 3.57 7.05 13.66
CA GLY A 19 4.61 8.06 13.74
C GLY A 19 5.98 7.54 13.32
N TYR A 20 6.08 6.29 12.85
CA TYR A 20 7.35 5.70 12.42
C TYR A 20 7.76 6.11 11.01
N THR A 21 6.83 6.56 10.16
CA THR A 21 7.17 6.98 8.80
C THR A 21 6.41 8.25 8.41
N VAL A 22 7.00 9.40 8.71
CA VAL A 22 6.69 10.64 7.97
C VAL A 22 7.57 10.60 6.74
N HIS A 23 7.02 10.19 5.61
CA HIS A 23 7.73 10.34 4.35
C HIS A 23 7.72 11.82 3.97
N VAL A 24 8.91 12.37 3.76
CA VAL A 24 9.13 13.74 3.29
C VAL A 24 9.84 13.62 1.95
N VAL A 25 9.25 14.15 0.89
CA VAL A 25 9.90 14.29 -0.43
C VAL A 25 10.05 15.79 -0.69
N ASP A 26 11.28 16.24 -0.96
CA ASP A 26 11.64 17.66 -1.16
C ASP A 26 11.12 18.62 -0.07
N GLY A 27 11.14 18.18 1.20
CA GLY A 27 10.72 19.00 2.34
C GLY A 27 9.20 19.10 2.52
N SER A 28 8.41 18.47 1.65
CA SER A 28 6.95 18.39 1.76
C SER A 28 6.52 17.02 2.32
N PRO A 29 5.62 16.98 3.31
CA PRO A 29 5.01 15.72 3.73
C PRO A 29 4.33 15.08 2.52
N ILE A 30 4.67 13.82 2.25
CA ILE A 30 3.88 13.04 1.32
C ILE A 30 2.44 12.96 1.87
N GLY A 31 1.44 13.15 1.00
CA GLY A 31 0.03 13.09 1.38
C GLY A 31 -0.26 11.84 2.22
N ALA A 32 -1.15 11.98 3.22
CA ALA A 32 -1.47 10.86 4.09
C ALA A 32 -1.96 9.67 3.26
N VAL A 33 -1.25 8.54 3.34
CA VAL A 33 -1.68 7.29 2.73
C VAL A 33 -3.00 6.88 3.37
N HIS A 34 -4.02 6.69 2.55
CA HIS A 34 -5.38 6.35 2.96
C HIS A 34 -5.75 4.92 2.56
N THR A 35 -5.24 4.45 1.43
CA THR A 35 -5.49 3.09 0.93
C THR A 35 -4.17 2.45 0.54
N LEU A 36 -4.01 1.17 0.86
CA LEU A 36 -2.97 0.32 0.29
C LEU A 36 -3.60 -0.70 -0.64
N GLN A 37 -3.03 -0.84 -1.83
CA GLN A 37 -3.50 -1.79 -2.84
C GLN A 37 -2.33 -2.62 -3.33
N ILE A 38 -2.51 -3.94 -3.38
CA ILE A 38 -1.56 -4.84 -4.02
C ILE A 38 -2.09 -5.21 -5.38
N VAL A 39 -1.33 -4.90 -6.43
CA VAL A 39 -1.67 -5.20 -7.81
C VAL A 39 -0.63 -6.10 -8.46
N GLN A 40 -1.03 -6.76 -9.53
CA GLN A 40 -0.14 -7.42 -10.46
C GLN A 40 -0.44 -6.90 -11.87
N TYR A 41 0.60 -6.47 -12.58
CA TYR A 41 0.47 -6.05 -13.97
C TYR A 41 0.51 -7.25 -14.91
N GLU A 42 -0.27 -7.18 -15.98
CA GLU A 42 -0.29 -8.22 -17.00
C GLU A 42 1.13 -8.44 -17.59
N GLY A 43 1.61 -9.68 -17.49
CA GLY A 43 2.94 -10.07 -17.96
C GLY A 43 4.07 -9.88 -16.95
N ASP A 44 3.80 -9.37 -15.74
CA ASP A 44 4.76 -9.30 -14.65
C ASP A 44 4.52 -10.43 -13.62
N GLU A 45 5.60 -11.05 -13.15
CA GLU A 45 5.56 -12.07 -12.11
C GLU A 45 5.50 -11.46 -10.70
N GLY A 46 5.86 -10.17 -10.57
CA GLY A 46 5.88 -9.46 -9.31
C GLY A 46 4.56 -8.78 -8.93
N PHE A 47 4.57 -8.22 -7.73
CA PHE A 47 3.46 -7.54 -7.10
C PHE A 47 3.88 -6.12 -6.71
N TYR A 48 2.98 -5.18 -6.92
CA TYR A 48 3.21 -3.78 -6.60
C TYR A 48 2.30 -3.38 -5.45
N LEU A 49 2.90 -2.90 -4.36
CA LEU A 49 2.17 -2.31 -3.24
C LEU A 49 2.07 -0.80 -3.50
N LEU A 50 0.88 -0.37 -3.91
CA LEU A 50 0.55 1.02 -4.20
C LEU A 50 0.11 1.73 -2.93
N TYR A 51 0.66 2.93 -2.71
CA TYR A 51 0.25 3.84 -1.65
C TYR A 51 -0.67 4.88 -2.28
N LEU A 52 -1.93 4.91 -1.86
CA LEU A 52 -2.94 5.79 -2.45
C LEU A 52 -3.39 6.84 -1.43
N ASP A 53 -3.61 8.06 -1.90
CA ASP A 53 -4.20 9.13 -1.11
C ASP A 53 -5.72 8.95 -0.93
N ALA A 54 -6.38 9.91 -0.27
CA ALA A 54 -7.82 9.87 -0.02
C ALA A 54 -8.69 9.99 -1.30
N ASN A 55 -8.10 10.34 -2.45
CA ASN A 55 -8.76 10.43 -3.74
C ASN A 55 -8.39 9.24 -4.65
N ASP A 56 -7.81 8.17 -4.08
CA ASP A 56 -7.29 7.00 -4.79
C ASP A 56 -6.21 7.35 -5.83
N VAL A 57 -5.50 8.47 -5.62
CA VAL A 57 -4.36 8.86 -6.45
C VAL A 57 -3.10 8.20 -5.90
N GLU A 58 -2.36 7.53 -6.78
CA GLU A 58 -1.08 6.94 -6.43
C GLU A 58 -0.07 7.99 -6.00
N ILE A 59 0.47 7.78 -4.81
CA ILE A 59 1.54 8.57 -4.22
C ILE A 59 2.90 7.98 -4.62
N THR A 60 3.04 6.66 -4.43
CA THR A 60 4.23 5.87 -4.74
C THR A 60 3.86 4.39 -4.72
N ASP A 61 4.73 3.57 -5.28
CA ASP A 61 4.66 2.12 -5.22
C ASP A 61 5.96 1.49 -4.75
N THR A 62 5.89 0.21 -4.36
CA THR A 62 7.06 -0.64 -4.16
C THR A 62 6.86 -2.01 -4.80
N TYR A 63 7.92 -2.54 -5.40
CA TYR A 63 7.92 -3.84 -6.05
C TYR A 63 8.28 -4.97 -5.08
N HIS A 64 7.59 -6.10 -5.22
CA HIS A 64 7.75 -7.30 -4.43
C HIS A 64 7.68 -8.55 -5.28
N SER A 65 8.55 -9.53 -5.01
CA SER A 65 8.51 -10.82 -5.72
C SER A 65 7.33 -11.71 -5.31
N THR A 66 6.66 -11.42 -4.19
CA THR A 66 5.52 -12.20 -3.71
C THR A 66 4.47 -11.31 -3.05
N LEU A 67 3.20 -11.74 -3.10
CA LEU A 67 2.09 -11.09 -2.41
C LEU A 67 2.32 -10.97 -0.89
N GLU A 68 2.94 -11.99 -0.28
CA GLU A 68 3.19 -11.98 1.16
C GLU A 68 4.31 -11.02 1.56
N ALA A 69 5.33 -10.81 0.71
CA ALA A 69 6.35 -9.78 0.93
C ALA A 69 5.74 -8.36 0.91
N ALA A 70 4.84 -8.10 -0.04
CA ALA A 70 4.10 -6.84 -0.10
C ALA A 70 3.23 -6.62 1.16
N LYS A 71 2.51 -7.65 1.62
CA LYS A 71 1.75 -7.56 2.88
C LYS A 71 2.63 -7.36 4.11
N GLU A 72 3.82 -7.97 4.14
CA GLU A 72 4.75 -7.81 5.25
C GLU A 72 5.30 -6.38 5.32
N GLN A 73 5.61 -5.74 4.18
CA GLN A 73 5.98 -4.32 4.17
C GLN A 73 4.85 -3.45 4.74
N ALA A 74 3.61 -3.67 4.32
CA ALA A 74 2.45 -2.95 4.85
C ALA A 74 2.24 -3.16 6.36
N ARG A 75 2.53 -4.38 6.87
CA ARG A 75 2.50 -4.67 8.31
C ARG A 75 3.57 -3.88 9.07
N LEU A 76 4.79 -3.82 8.53
CA LEU A 76 5.92 -3.12 9.14
C LEU A 76 5.72 -1.60 9.16
N GLU A 77 5.21 -1.02 8.07
CA GLU A 77 5.08 0.42 7.92
C GLU A 77 3.78 0.98 8.50
N PHE A 78 2.67 0.25 8.38
CA PHE A 78 1.33 0.75 8.71
C PHE A 78 0.61 -0.08 9.78
N GLY A 79 1.22 -1.16 10.28
CA GLY A 79 0.59 -2.04 11.26
C GLY A 79 -0.60 -2.83 10.70
N VAL A 80 -0.68 -3.00 9.38
CA VAL A 80 -1.79 -3.72 8.75
C VAL A 80 -1.74 -5.20 9.11
N GLU A 81 -2.78 -5.67 9.79
CA GLU A 81 -2.96 -7.08 10.13
C GLU A 81 -3.36 -7.91 8.91
N ARG A 82 -2.96 -9.19 8.89
CA ARG A 82 -3.23 -10.10 7.75
C ARG A 82 -4.72 -10.21 7.40
N ASN A 83 -5.60 -10.10 8.41
CA ASN A 83 -7.05 -10.21 8.27
C ASN A 83 -7.74 -8.89 7.87
N ALA A 84 -7.02 -7.77 7.83
CA ALA A 84 -7.55 -6.48 7.39
C ALA A 84 -7.66 -6.39 5.86
N TRP A 85 -6.92 -7.23 5.15
CA TRP A 85 -6.94 -7.29 3.69
C TRP A 85 -8.23 -7.89 3.15
N ARG A 86 -8.81 -7.20 2.17
CA ARG A 86 -9.86 -7.73 1.29
C ARG A 86 -9.22 -8.26 0.02
N THR A 87 -9.24 -9.57 -0.17
CA THR A 87 -8.81 -10.21 -1.42
C THR A 87 -9.86 -10.00 -2.50
N CYS A 88 -9.43 -9.72 -3.73
CA CYS A 88 -10.28 -9.52 -4.90
C CYS A 88 -10.17 -10.70 -5.87
#